data_AF-A0A3N1WFV9-F1
#
_entry.id   AF-A0A3N1WFV9-F1
#
_cell.length_a   1.000
_cell.length_b   1.000
_cell.length_c   1.000
_cell.angle_alpha   90.00
_cell.angle_beta   90.00
_cell.angle_gamma   90.00
#
_symmetry.space_group_name_H-M   'P 1'
#
loop_
_entity.id
_entity.type
_entity.pdbx_description
1 polymer ?
#
loop_
_entity_poly.entity_id
_entity_poly.type
_entity_poly.pdbx_seq_one_letter_code
_entity_poly.pdbx_strand_id
1 'polypeptide(L)' 'MGQTISQKILARASGRESVTPGEIVWAKVDILMSHDPCMPGVASVFKKEFGEQAKI' A
#
# COMPACT_ATOMS: atom_id res chain seq x y z
N MET A 1 -4.26 7.26 25.82
CA MET A 1 -2.85 7.10 25.39
C MET A 1 -2.71 7.69 23.99
N GLY A 2 -1.63 8.42 23.71
CA GLY A 2 -1.41 8.98 22.37
C GLY A 2 -0.99 7.91 21.36
N GLN A 3 -1.35 8.09 20.09
CA GLN A 3 -0.85 7.27 18.99
C GLN A 3 0.49 7.80 18.46
N THR A 4 1.36 6.87 18.05
CA THR A 4 2.59 7.19 17.30
C THR A 4 2.26 7.74 15.91
N ILE A 5 3.26 8.33 15.23
CA ILE A 5 3.08 8.82 13.85
C ILE A 5 2.70 7.70 12.89
N SER A 6 3.31 6.51 13.00
CA SER A 6 3.02 5.36 12.14
C SER A 6 1.57 4.89 12.31
N GLN A 7 1.07 4.82 13.55
CA GLN A 7 -0.32 4.47 13.80
C GLN A 7 -1.29 5.49 13.20
N LYS A 8 -0.98 6.79 13.28
CA LYS A 8 -1.83 7.83 12.67
C LYS A 8 -1.87 7.73 11.15
N ILE A 9 -0.72 7.45 10.51
CA ILE A 9 -0.64 7.25 9.05
C ILE A 9 -1.47 6.03 8.63
N LEU A 10 -1.29 4.89 9.31
CA LEU A 10 -2.03 3.66 9.01
C LEU A 10 -3.53 3.80 9.28
N ALA A 11 -3.91 4.46 10.38
CA ALA A 11 -5.31 4.75 10.70
C ALA A 11 -5.96 5.60 9.59
N ARG A 12 -5.29 6.69 9.18
CA ARG A 12 -5.75 7.53 8.05
C ARG A 12 -5.85 6.73 6.75
N ALA A 13 -4.83 5.97 6.39
CA ALA A 13 -4.79 5.22 5.13
C ALA A 13 -5.84 4.08 5.08
N SER A 14 -6.25 3.57 6.24
CA SER A 14 -7.29 2.53 6.38
C SER A 14 -8.69 3.08 6.67
N GLY A 15 -8.87 4.41 6.77
CA GLY A 15 -10.17 5.04 7.07
C GLY A 15 -10.64 4.83 8.51
N ARG A 16 -9.72 4.65 9.45
CA ARG A 16 -10.00 4.37 10.87
C ARG A 16 -9.59 5.55 11.74
N GLU A 17 -10.25 5.70 12.89
CA GLU A 17 -9.89 6.72 13.88
C GLU A 17 -8.59 6.39 14.61
N SER A 18 -8.33 5.09 14.83
CA SER A 18 -7.11 4.60 15.47
C SER A 18 -6.82 3.15 15.06
N VAL A 19 -5.59 2.71 15.34
CA VAL A 19 -5.08 1.34 15.14
C VAL A 19 -4.17 0.96 16.29
N THR A 20 -4.07 -0.33 16.59
CA THR A 20 -3.20 -0.88 17.65
C THR A 20 -2.07 -1.75 17.09
N PRO A 21 -0.93 -1.89 17.80
CA PRO A 21 0.14 -2.80 17.38
C PRO A 21 -0.37 -4.24 17.25
N GLY A 22 -0.02 -4.92 16.16
CA GLY A 22 -0.46 -6.29 15.85
C GLY A 22 -1.78 -6.36 15.06
N GLU A 23 -2.47 -5.24 14.88
CA GLU A 23 -3.67 -5.18 14.04
C GLU A 23 -3.33 -5.23 12.54
N ILE A 24 -4.10 -6.00 11.77
CA ILE A 24 -4.01 -6.04 10.31
C ILE A 24 -5.07 -5.08 9.74
N VAL A 25 -4.65 -4.20 8.84
CA VAL A 25 -5.53 -3.22 8.18
C VAL A 25 -5.37 -3.24 6.67
N TRP A 26 -6.45 -2.95 5.97
CA TRP A 26 -6.42 -2.62 4.55
C TRP A 26 -6.13 -1.13 4.39
N ALA A 27 -4.96 -0.80 3.87
CA ALA A 27 -4.54 0.58 3.67
C ALA A 27 -4.59 0.96 2.19
N LYS A 28 -5.09 2.15 1.89
CA LYS A 28 -4.97 2.77 0.58
C LYS A 28 -3.51 3.16 0.36
N VAL A 29 -2.91 2.63 -0.72
CA VAL A 29 -1.54 2.96 -1.13
C VAL A 29 -1.58 4.21 -2.01
N ASP A 30 -0.74 5.20 -1.69
CA ASP A 30 -0.63 6.44 -2.47
C ASP A 30 0.38 6.32 -3.62
N ILE A 31 1.52 5.67 -3.39
CA ILE A 31 2.61 5.52 -4.37
C ILE A 31 3.18 4.11 -4.28
N LEU A 32 3.36 3.45 -5.42
CA LEU A 32 4.10 2.22 -5.60
C LEU A 32 5.31 2.52 -6.49
N MET A 33 6.52 2.12 -6.09
CA MET A 33 7.75 2.42 -6.83
C MET A 33 8.66 1.18 -6.89
N SER A 34 9.27 0.93 -8.04
CA SER A 34 10.26 -0.13 -8.27
C SER A 34 11.40 0.39 -9.16
N HIS A 35 12.63 -0.10 -8.99
CA HIS A 35 13.82 0.42 -9.69
C HIS A 35 14.89 -0.62 -10.10
N ASP A 36 14.62 -1.92 -10.00
CA ASP A 36 15.60 -3.00 -10.25
C ASP A 36 15.12 -3.93 -11.40
N PRO A 37 16.00 -4.68 -12.10
CA PRO A 37 15.66 -5.72 -13.07
C PRO A 37 14.61 -6.75 -12.66
N CYS A 38 14.23 -6.88 -11.39
CA CYS A 38 13.07 -7.68 -11.00
C CYS A 38 11.72 -7.07 -11.44
N MET A 39 11.69 -5.79 -11.83
CA MET A 39 10.47 -5.06 -12.21
C MET A 39 9.65 -5.72 -13.34
N PRO A 40 10.23 -6.22 -14.44
CA PRO A 40 9.46 -6.76 -15.56
C PRO A 40 8.50 -7.89 -15.16
N GLY A 41 8.89 -8.73 -14.20
CA GLY A 41 8.02 -9.78 -13.66
C GLY A 41 6.83 -9.21 -12.89
N VAL A 42 7.08 -8.22 -12.02
CA VAL A 42 6.02 -7.53 -11.26
C VAL A 42 5.10 -6.75 -12.20
N ALA A 43 5.64 -6.06 -13.21
CA ALA A 43 4.87 -5.34 -14.23
C ALA A 43 3.93 -6.28 -14.99
N SER A 44 4.44 -7.44 -15.40
CA SER A 44 3.68 -8.43 -16.15
C SER A 44 2.51 -8.96 -15.33
N VAL A 45 2.73 -9.29 -14.05
CA VAL A 45 1.66 -9.69 -13.14
C VAL A 45 0.66 -8.54 -12.94
N PHE A 46 1.15 -7.32 -12.71
CA PHE A 46 0.27 -6.17 -12.49
C PHE A 46 -0.64 -5.89 -13.70
N LYS A 47 -0.09 -5.89 -14.91
CA LYS A 47 -0.88 -5.74 -16.14
C LYS A 47 -1.86 -6.89 -16.37
N LYS A 48 -1.48 -8.12 -16.04
CA LYS A 48 -2.38 -9.28 -16.12
C LYS A 48 -3.58 -9.13 -15.18
N GLU A 49 -3.36 -8.69 -13.95
CA GLU A 49 -4.41 -8.59 -12.93
C GLU A 49 -5.25 -7.30 -13.05
N PHE A 50 -4.66 -6.20 -13.53
CA PHE A 50 -5.29 -4.86 -13.53
C PHE A 50 -5.49 -4.26 -14.94
N GLY A 51 -5.05 -4.95 -15.99
CA GLY A 51 -5.18 -4.56 -17.40
C GLY A 51 -3.96 -3.83 -17.98
N GLU A 52 -3.81 -3.87 -19.30
CA GLU A 52 -2.66 -3.27 -20.00
C GLU A 52 -2.55 -1.74 -19.88
N GLN A 53 -3.66 -1.06 -19.57
CA GLN A 53 -3.71 0.38 -19.35
C GLN A 53 -3.51 0.77 -17.87
N ALA A 54 -3.26 -0.19 -16.98
CA ALA A 54 -3.01 0.09 -15.58
C ALA A 54 -1.77 0.96 -15.42
N LYS A 55 -1.89 2.04 -14.65
CA LYS A 55 -0.78 2.95 -14.38
C LYS A 55 0.09 2.37 -13.27
N ILE A 56 1.37 2.20 -13.58
CA ILE A 56 2.44 1.83 -12.64
C ILE A 56 3.26 3.09 -12.38
#